data_AF-A0AAV5KWS3-F1
#
_entry.id   AF-A0AAV5KWS3-F1
#
_cell.length_a   1.000
_cell.length_b   1.000
_cell.length_c   1.000
_cell.angle_alpha   90.00
_cell.angle_beta   90.00
_cell.angle_gamma   90.00
#
_symmetry.space_group_name_H-M   'P 1'
#
loop_
_entity.id
_entity.type
_entity.pdbx_description
1 polymer ?
#
loop_
_entity_poly.entity_id
_entity_poly.type
_entity_poly.pdbx_seq_one_letter_code
_entity_poly.pdbx_strand_id
1 'polypeptide(L)'
;MGLEGVGDGAIHEILSKLGPNDTGKVSCVSKRFRDSASVDSLWSKICLDDLDLVSPQDPQGNPAPSFKAAYQLWREAFAMYPWPLVLRVKRCWGKLKSWLSKNYPEAEATLRGGASESDIEQLERLLKVKLPLPTRVLYRFHDGQELPAMNLTGNPFLLLGIIGGYDFYDHLVNVYLLPLSQVIVETRKARYCWGFTSRSKYIVVAASSTSAKKLFFFNCTKGQLYVGTSKLSTDRDMIPCVPNSLIRSVRGSSGDQHQDAMLLWLEEHGRRMESGIIKVREQEEIRSISLFPEVPPLCSTTVTNGVKIRASAVFVPELANLQHDIDKYLFAYSIRMSLLPDGCIINGMTFNSCQLKLRHWQIRSNDAVAFIDDGEAMIGEVLVCLVISLSVVVASADDISVKTFMCWKN
;
A
#
# COMPACT_ATOMS: atom_id res chain seq x y z
N MET A 1 -29.85 36.22 -31.90
CA MET A 1 -28.68 36.78 -31.20
C MET A 1 -27.48 35.94 -31.56
N GLY A 2 -26.52 36.48 -32.30
CA GLY A 2 -25.29 35.77 -32.66
C GLY A 2 -24.33 35.70 -31.47
N LEU A 3 -23.54 34.64 -31.36
CA LEU A 3 -22.48 34.48 -30.34
C LEU A 3 -21.41 35.59 -30.39
N GLU A 4 -21.41 36.42 -31.43
CA GLU A 4 -20.49 37.56 -31.59
C GLU A 4 -20.65 38.62 -30.49
N GLY A 5 -21.85 38.78 -29.91
CA GLY A 5 -22.12 39.72 -28.83
C GLY A 5 -21.81 39.23 -27.42
N VAL A 6 -21.35 37.99 -27.26
CA VAL A 6 -20.98 37.43 -25.95
C VAL A 6 -19.60 37.96 -25.59
N GLY A 7 -19.47 38.65 -24.45
CA GLY A 7 -18.19 39.19 -23.98
C GLY A 7 -17.19 38.10 -23.59
N ASP A 8 -15.88 38.41 -23.61
CA ASP A 8 -14.81 37.43 -23.35
C ASP A 8 -14.92 36.77 -21.96
N GLY A 9 -15.44 37.49 -20.97
CA GLY A 9 -15.70 36.94 -19.63
C GLY A 9 -16.78 35.83 -19.62
N ALA A 10 -17.83 35.96 -20.43
CA ALA A 10 -18.86 34.93 -20.53
C ALA A 10 -18.35 33.70 -21.30
N ILE A 11 -17.47 33.88 -22.29
CA ILE A 11 -16.80 32.78 -22.98
C ILE A 11 -15.90 32.01 -22.01
N HIS A 12 -15.12 32.72 -21.17
CA HIS A 12 -14.26 32.10 -20.16
C HIS A 12 -15.07 31.30 -19.13
N GLU A 13 -16.19 31.84 -18.63
CA GLU A 13 -17.05 31.11 -17.68
C GLU A 13 -17.62 29.82 -18.30
N ILE A 14 -18.05 29.85 -19.56
CA ILE A 14 -18.52 28.66 -20.28
C ILE A 14 -17.40 27.63 -20.41
N LEU A 15 -16.21 28.05 -20.88
CA LEU A 15 -15.05 27.17 -21.04
C LEU A 15 -14.61 26.55 -19.70
N SER A 16 -14.76 27.27 -18.59
CA SER A 16 -14.41 26.79 -17.24
C SER A 16 -15.27 25.61 -16.74
N LYS A 17 -16.41 25.35 -17.40
CA LYS A 17 -17.28 24.20 -17.13
C LYS A 17 -17.04 23.03 -18.10
N LEU A 18 -16.28 23.25 -19.17
CA LEU A 18 -15.99 22.21 -20.16
C LEU A 18 -14.81 21.35 -19.72
N GLY A 19 -14.86 20.08 -20.10
CA GLY A 19 -13.72 19.18 -19.99
C GLY A 19 -12.63 19.50 -21.01
N PRO A 20 -11.40 19.00 -20.80
CA PRO A 20 -10.23 19.29 -21.65
C PRO A 20 -10.44 18.95 -23.12
N ASN A 21 -11.14 17.85 -23.41
CA ASN A 21 -11.44 17.46 -24.80
C ASN A 21 -12.40 18.44 -25.48
N ASP A 22 -13.41 18.93 -24.78
CA ASP A 22 -14.40 19.84 -25.35
C ASP A 22 -13.83 21.26 -25.47
N THR A 23 -13.01 21.70 -24.50
CA THR A 23 -12.18 22.91 -24.61
C THR A 23 -11.28 22.85 -25.85
N GLY A 24 -10.68 21.69 -26.12
CA GLY A 24 -9.91 21.44 -27.35
C GLY A 24 -10.75 21.62 -28.61
N LYS A 25 -11.94 21.03 -28.68
CA LYS A 25 -12.85 21.17 -29.84
C LYS A 25 -13.30 22.61 -30.06
N VAL A 26 -13.64 23.33 -28.99
CA VAL A 26 -14.06 24.75 -29.07
C VAL A 26 -12.93 25.62 -29.62
N SER A 27 -11.67 25.33 -29.26
CA SER A 27 -10.50 26.05 -29.77
C SER A 27 -10.32 25.97 -31.31
N CYS A 28 -10.97 25.00 -31.96
CA CYS A 28 -10.92 24.82 -33.41
C CYS A 28 -11.97 25.66 -34.16
N VAL A 29 -12.95 26.25 -33.47
CA VAL A 29 -14.11 26.90 -34.11
C VAL A 29 -13.78 28.29 -34.66
N SER A 30 -13.00 29.11 -33.95
CA SER A 30 -12.59 30.44 -34.41
C SER A 30 -11.30 30.90 -33.74
N LYS A 31 -10.65 31.95 -34.27
CA LYS A 31 -9.47 32.56 -33.63
C LYS A 31 -9.78 33.03 -32.21
N ARG A 32 -10.93 33.70 -32.02
CA ARG A 32 -11.37 34.18 -30.71
C ARG A 32 -11.51 33.03 -29.69
N PHE A 33 -12.18 31.93 -30.07
CA PHE A 33 -12.30 30.78 -29.19
C PHE A 33 -10.97 30.07 -28.94
N ARG A 34 -10.06 30.06 -29.92
CA ARG A 34 -8.71 29.52 -29.73
C ARG A 34 -7.93 30.29 -28.67
N ASP A 35 -8.00 31.61 -28.71
CA ASP A 35 -7.31 32.49 -27.76
C ASP A 35 -7.91 32.33 -26.36
N SER A 36 -9.26 32.36 -26.24
CA SER A 36 -9.95 32.14 -24.97
C SER A 36 -9.73 30.73 -24.38
N ALA A 37 -9.69 29.69 -25.23
CA ALA A 37 -9.42 28.32 -24.81
C ALA A 37 -7.94 28.05 -24.53
N SER A 38 -7.04 29.02 -24.76
CA SER A 38 -5.62 28.89 -24.45
C SER A 38 -5.22 29.65 -23.18
N VAL A 39 -6.19 30.25 -22.48
CA VAL A 39 -5.96 30.98 -21.23
C VAL A 39 -5.44 30.04 -20.15
N ASP A 40 -4.31 30.40 -19.54
CA ASP A 40 -3.59 29.53 -18.60
C ASP A 40 -4.38 29.25 -17.31
N SER A 41 -5.21 30.20 -16.83
CA SER A 41 -6.06 29.99 -15.65
C SER A 41 -7.10 28.87 -15.83
N LEU A 42 -7.56 28.65 -17.07
CA LEU A 42 -8.45 27.53 -17.40
C LEU A 42 -7.70 26.19 -17.30
N TRP A 43 -6.53 26.12 -17.93
CA TRP A 43 -5.71 24.91 -17.94
C TRP A 43 -5.10 24.60 -16.57
N SER A 44 -4.81 25.62 -15.75
CA SER A 44 -4.39 25.44 -14.37
C SER A 44 -5.42 24.66 -13.56
N LYS A 45 -6.71 25.04 -13.67
CA LYS A 45 -7.80 24.31 -13.02
C LYS A 45 -7.94 22.88 -13.55
N ILE A 46 -7.91 22.70 -14.88
CA ILE A 46 -7.99 21.37 -15.49
C ILE A 46 -6.84 20.47 -15.02
N CYS A 47 -5.60 20.99 -15.03
CA CYS A 47 -4.42 20.25 -14.57
C CYS A 47 -4.47 19.93 -13.08
N LEU A 48 -5.02 20.82 -12.25
CA LEU A 48 -5.25 20.56 -10.84
C LEU A 48 -6.28 19.43 -10.66
N ASP A 49 -7.43 19.52 -11.33
CA ASP A 49 -8.53 18.55 -11.18
C ASP A 49 -8.18 17.15 -11.74
N ASP A 50 -7.53 17.08 -12.90
CA ASP A 50 -7.17 15.82 -13.56
C ASP A 50 -5.87 15.22 -12.99
N LEU A 51 -4.82 16.04 -12.87
CA LEU A 51 -3.45 15.58 -12.67
C LEU A 51 -2.87 15.96 -11.29
N ASP A 52 -3.59 16.74 -10.48
CA ASP A 52 -3.12 17.27 -9.19
C ASP A 52 -1.81 18.08 -9.35
N LEU A 53 -1.75 18.91 -10.40
CA LEU A 53 -0.61 19.77 -10.70
C LEU A 53 -0.88 21.20 -10.22
N VAL A 54 -0.03 21.68 -9.30
CA VAL A 54 -0.03 23.08 -8.82
C VAL A 54 0.87 24.00 -9.66
N SER A 55 1.74 23.42 -10.47
CA SER A 55 2.66 24.12 -11.37
C SER A 55 2.74 23.37 -12.71
N PRO A 56 3.06 24.06 -13.82
CA PRO A 56 3.15 23.42 -15.12
C PRO A 56 4.38 22.51 -15.18
N GLN A 57 4.15 21.20 -15.08
CA GLN A 57 5.19 20.18 -15.09
C GLN A 57 4.84 19.02 -16.03
N ASP A 58 5.86 18.47 -16.68
CA ASP A 58 5.74 17.26 -17.48
C ASP A 58 5.62 15.99 -16.60
N PRO A 59 5.41 14.79 -17.17
CA PRO A 59 5.32 13.56 -16.40
C PRO A 59 6.57 13.16 -15.61
N GLN A 60 7.73 13.72 -15.96
CA GLN A 60 9.01 13.50 -15.28
C GLN A 60 9.27 14.53 -14.19
N GLY A 61 8.39 15.54 -14.06
CA GLY A 61 8.51 16.63 -13.08
C GLY A 61 9.31 17.83 -13.59
N ASN A 62 9.68 17.86 -14.87
CA ASN A 62 10.38 19.01 -15.44
C ASN A 62 9.40 20.17 -15.68
N PRO A 63 9.82 21.43 -15.50
CA PRO A 63 8.97 22.58 -15.78
C PRO A 63 8.54 22.64 -17.25
N ALA A 64 7.26 22.92 -17.48
CA ALA A 64 6.69 23.18 -18.80
C ALA A 64 6.36 24.68 -18.97
N PRO A 65 6.29 25.19 -20.22
CA PRO A 65 6.05 26.62 -20.47
C PRO A 65 4.68 27.16 -20.01
N SER A 66 3.67 26.30 -19.89
CA SER A 66 2.30 26.64 -19.46
C SER A 66 1.54 25.40 -19.01
N PHE A 67 0.40 25.56 -18.32
CA PHE A 67 -0.43 24.41 -17.92
C PHE A 67 -1.01 23.67 -19.12
N LYS A 68 -1.32 24.40 -20.20
CA LYS A 68 -1.77 23.78 -21.45
C LYS A 68 -0.67 22.91 -22.06
N ALA A 69 0.56 23.41 -22.12
CA ALA A 69 1.70 22.66 -22.63
C ALA A 69 2.00 21.43 -21.76
N ALA A 70 1.93 21.58 -20.43
CA ALA A 70 2.03 20.46 -19.50
C ALA A 70 0.97 19.38 -19.82
N TYR A 71 -0.31 19.76 -19.91
CA TYR A 71 -1.39 18.82 -20.20
C TYR A 71 -1.18 18.09 -21.54
N GLN A 72 -0.69 18.78 -22.57
CA GLN A 72 -0.34 18.18 -23.85
C GLN A 72 0.79 17.14 -23.70
N LEU A 73 1.89 17.48 -23.02
CA LEU A 73 2.99 16.55 -22.76
C LEU A 73 2.51 15.30 -22.01
N TRP A 74 1.61 15.44 -21.04
CA TRP A 74 0.99 14.32 -20.33
C TRP A 74 0.14 13.44 -21.25
N ARG A 75 -0.68 14.06 -22.12
CA ARG A 75 -1.51 13.32 -23.09
C ARG A 75 -0.67 12.58 -24.12
N GLU A 76 0.44 13.16 -24.56
CA GLU A 76 1.38 12.55 -25.49
C GLU A 76 2.15 11.39 -24.85
N ALA A 77 2.70 11.59 -23.65
CA ALA A 77 3.48 10.57 -22.93
C ALA A 77 2.70 9.30 -22.59
N PHE A 78 1.37 9.41 -22.47
CA PHE A 78 0.45 8.30 -22.17
C PHE A 78 -0.55 8.03 -23.30
N ALA A 79 -0.28 8.48 -24.53
CA ALA A 79 -1.22 8.40 -25.65
C ALA A 79 -1.72 6.97 -25.96
N MET A 80 -0.93 5.94 -25.62
CA MET A 80 -1.29 4.54 -25.82
C MET A 80 -2.22 3.96 -24.74
N TYR A 81 -2.49 4.70 -23.67
CA TYR A 81 -3.31 4.26 -22.55
C TYR A 81 -4.66 4.99 -22.52
N PRO A 82 -5.75 4.32 -22.09
CA PRO A 82 -7.00 5.00 -21.84
C PRO A 82 -6.82 6.11 -20.81
N TRP A 83 -7.16 7.35 -21.17
CA TRP A 83 -6.93 8.51 -20.31
C TRP A 83 -7.56 8.39 -18.90
N PRO A 84 -8.80 7.87 -18.74
CA PRO A 84 -9.37 7.67 -17.41
C PRO A 84 -8.55 6.73 -16.51
N LEU A 85 -7.88 5.73 -17.10
CA LEU A 85 -7.00 4.83 -16.37
C LEU A 85 -5.73 5.57 -15.89
N VAL A 86 -5.15 6.42 -16.74
CA VAL A 86 -3.99 7.25 -16.40
C VAL A 86 -4.32 8.16 -15.21
N LEU A 87 -5.46 8.85 -15.26
CA LEU A 87 -5.92 9.72 -14.16
C LEU A 87 -6.13 8.94 -12.87
N ARG A 88 -6.75 7.75 -12.93
CA ARG A 88 -6.95 6.89 -11.77
C ARG A 88 -5.63 6.47 -11.13
N VAL A 89 -4.67 6.03 -11.93
CA VAL A 89 -3.34 5.63 -11.44
C VAL A 89 -2.57 6.83 -10.88
N LYS A 90 -2.64 8.00 -11.53
CA LYS A 90 -2.05 9.25 -11.01
C LYS A 90 -2.58 9.58 -9.62
N ARG A 91 -3.89 9.47 -9.41
CA ARG A 91 -4.52 9.69 -8.09
C ARG A 91 -4.06 8.67 -7.07
N CYS A 92 -4.00 7.38 -7.43
CA CYS A 92 -3.49 6.32 -6.55
C CYS A 92 -2.07 6.63 -6.06
N TRP A 93 -1.15 6.90 -6.99
CA TRP A 93 0.23 7.26 -6.64
C TRP A 93 0.34 8.61 -5.91
N GLY A 94 -0.45 9.60 -6.30
CA GLY A 94 -0.49 10.92 -5.65
C GLY A 94 -0.84 10.81 -4.17
N LYS A 95 -1.85 9.99 -3.82
CA LYS A 95 -2.22 9.70 -2.43
C LYS A 95 -1.09 9.03 -1.66
N LEU A 96 -0.51 7.98 -2.22
CA LEU A 96 0.62 7.27 -1.60
C LEU A 96 1.81 8.21 -1.36
N LYS A 97 2.22 8.97 -2.38
CA LYS A 97 3.33 9.93 -2.26
C LYS A 97 3.04 11.04 -1.25
N SER A 98 1.84 11.62 -1.28
CA SER A 98 1.44 12.68 -0.33
C SER A 98 1.46 12.18 1.11
N TRP A 99 1.09 10.92 1.34
CA TRP A 99 1.18 10.31 2.65
C TRP A 99 2.64 10.04 3.05
N LEU A 100 3.45 9.47 2.15
CA LEU A 100 4.85 9.15 2.40
C LEU A 100 5.68 10.41 2.67
N SER A 101 5.53 11.47 1.89
CA SER A 101 6.28 12.72 2.10
C SER A 101 6.00 13.39 3.45
N LYS A 102 4.82 13.15 4.02
CA LYS A 102 4.44 13.67 5.35
C LYS A 102 4.86 12.74 6.49
N ASN A 103 4.75 11.43 6.30
CA ASN A 103 4.84 10.46 7.40
C ASN A 103 6.12 9.60 7.34
N TYR A 104 6.67 9.34 6.15
CA TYR A 104 7.87 8.52 5.96
C TYR A 104 8.72 8.94 4.74
N PRO A 105 9.33 10.14 4.77
CA PRO A 105 10.10 10.68 3.64
C PRO A 105 11.23 9.78 3.15
N GLU A 106 11.85 9.02 4.06
CA GLU A 106 12.94 8.10 3.76
C GLU A 106 12.48 6.96 2.84
N ALA A 107 11.25 6.48 3.02
CA ALA A 107 10.64 5.50 2.13
C ALA A 107 10.19 6.13 0.81
N GLU A 108 9.70 7.38 0.82
CA GLU A 108 9.40 8.12 -0.41
C GLU A 108 10.62 8.25 -1.31
N ALA A 109 11.79 8.56 -0.74
CA ALA A 109 13.05 8.72 -1.45
C ALA A 109 13.52 7.44 -2.17
N THR A 110 12.99 6.27 -1.79
CA THR A 110 13.27 5.01 -2.50
C THR A 110 12.44 4.85 -3.77
N LEU A 111 11.36 5.61 -3.97
CA LEU A 111 10.53 5.47 -5.16
C LEU A 111 11.31 5.84 -6.41
N ARG A 112 11.39 4.91 -7.36
CA ARG A 112 12.06 5.14 -8.64
C ARG A 112 11.18 5.95 -9.58
N GLY A 113 11.81 6.63 -10.53
CA GLY A 113 11.09 7.27 -11.63
C GLY A 113 10.28 6.25 -12.45
N GLY A 114 9.34 6.74 -13.24
CA GLY A 114 8.53 5.89 -14.11
C GLY A 114 9.36 5.11 -15.13
N ALA A 115 9.06 3.82 -15.28
CA ALA A 115 9.70 2.96 -16.29
C ALA A 115 9.37 3.46 -17.70
N SER A 116 10.27 3.26 -18.69
CA SER A 116 9.96 3.53 -20.10
C SER A 116 9.07 2.42 -20.71
N GLU A 117 8.43 2.70 -21.85
CA GLU A 117 7.73 1.65 -22.61
C GLU A 117 8.68 0.52 -23.03
N SER A 118 9.92 0.86 -23.41
CA SER A 118 10.95 -0.12 -23.73
C SER A 118 11.33 -1.01 -22.55
N ASP A 119 11.36 -0.49 -21.32
CA ASP A 119 11.66 -1.28 -20.12
C ASP A 119 10.54 -2.30 -19.86
N ILE A 120 9.29 -1.87 -20.00
CA ILE A 120 8.12 -2.76 -19.85
C ILE A 120 8.13 -3.83 -20.94
N GLU A 121 8.38 -3.45 -22.20
CA GLU A 121 8.47 -4.39 -23.32
C GLU A 121 9.63 -5.37 -23.16
N GLN A 122 10.76 -4.93 -22.60
CA GLN A 122 11.89 -5.79 -22.28
C GLN A 122 11.49 -6.84 -21.24
N LEU A 123 10.81 -6.44 -20.16
CA LEU A 123 10.29 -7.37 -19.16
C LEU A 123 9.33 -8.39 -19.78
N GLU A 124 8.35 -7.93 -20.56
CA GLU A 124 7.36 -8.78 -21.23
C GLU A 124 8.03 -9.82 -22.15
N ARG A 125 9.05 -9.39 -22.90
CA ARG A 125 9.85 -10.24 -23.79
C ARG A 125 10.66 -11.28 -23.03
N LEU A 126 11.39 -10.85 -21.99
CA LEU A 126 12.27 -11.72 -21.20
C LEU A 126 11.50 -12.74 -20.37
N LEU A 127 10.34 -12.37 -19.83
CA LEU A 127 9.50 -13.25 -19.03
C LEU A 127 8.43 -13.99 -19.84
N LYS A 128 8.24 -13.64 -21.12
CA LYS A 128 7.22 -14.18 -22.04
C LYS A 128 5.80 -14.01 -21.50
N VAL A 129 5.51 -12.82 -20.97
CA VAL A 129 4.21 -12.41 -20.41
C VAL A 129 3.71 -11.13 -21.09
N LYS A 130 2.45 -10.78 -20.86
CA LYS A 130 1.86 -9.50 -21.26
C LYS A 130 1.20 -8.87 -20.05
N LEU A 131 1.68 -7.69 -19.64
CA LEU A 131 1.11 -7.00 -18.49
C LEU A 131 -0.26 -6.42 -18.86
N PRO A 132 -1.28 -6.56 -18.00
CA PRO A 132 -2.51 -5.80 -18.13
C PRO A 132 -2.25 -4.30 -18.11
N LEU A 133 -3.10 -3.53 -18.79
CA LEU A 133 -2.94 -2.08 -18.92
C LEU A 133 -2.79 -1.35 -17.56
N PRO A 134 -3.58 -1.65 -16.50
CA PRO A 134 -3.42 -0.94 -15.22
C PRO A 134 -2.04 -1.15 -14.61
N THR A 135 -1.53 -2.39 -14.62
CA THR A 135 -0.17 -2.71 -14.17
C THR A 135 0.91 -2.01 -15.01
N ARG A 136 0.75 -1.91 -16.33
CA ARG A 136 1.69 -1.14 -17.17
C ARG A 136 1.73 0.33 -16.75
N VAL A 137 0.57 0.96 -16.62
CA VAL A 137 0.45 2.36 -16.22
C VAL A 137 1.04 2.57 -14.81
N LEU A 138 0.82 1.66 -13.87
CA LEU A 138 1.44 1.72 -12.53
C LEU A 138 2.96 1.85 -12.61
N TYR A 139 3.62 1.00 -13.41
CA TYR A 139 5.07 1.05 -13.60
C TYR A 139 5.54 2.27 -14.42
N ARG A 140 4.72 2.78 -15.35
CA ARG A 140 5.00 4.03 -16.07
C ARG A 140 5.03 5.25 -15.15
N PHE A 141 4.36 5.21 -14.00
CA PHE A 141 4.46 6.24 -12.96
C PHE A 141 5.66 6.03 -12.05
N HIS A 142 5.86 4.81 -11.56
CA HIS A 142 6.98 4.46 -10.68
C HIS A 142 7.48 3.04 -10.94
N ASP A 143 8.77 2.91 -11.27
CA ASP A 143 9.46 1.63 -11.43
C ASP A 143 9.80 0.99 -10.06
N GLY A 144 8.80 0.78 -9.21
CA GLY A 144 8.99 0.21 -7.86
C GLY A 144 9.89 1.06 -6.95
N GLN A 145 10.63 0.38 -6.08
CA GLN A 145 11.55 0.98 -5.11
C GLN A 145 13.00 0.61 -5.39
N GLU A 146 13.91 1.52 -5.08
CA GLU A 146 15.32 1.19 -4.91
C GLU A 146 15.45 0.25 -3.71
N LEU A 147 15.97 -0.94 -3.96
CA LEU A 147 16.20 -1.91 -2.88
C LEU A 147 17.49 -1.54 -2.16
N PRO A 148 17.55 -1.68 -0.82
CA PRO A 148 18.80 -1.49 -0.11
C PRO A 148 19.84 -2.44 -0.69
N ALA A 149 20.99 -1.90 -1.11
CA ALA A 149 22.18 -2.71 -1.24
C ALA A 149 22.40 -3.38 0.12
N MET A 150 22.75 -4.67 0.14
CA MET A 150 23.17 -5.32 1.38
C MET A 150 24.46 -4.62 1.86
N ASN A 151 24.30 -3.50 2.56
CA ASN A 151 25.40 -2.68 3.00
C ASN A 151 26.02 -3.36 4.21
N LEU A 152 27.23 -3.85 4.02
CA LEU A 152 28.19 -4.34 5.01
C LEU A 152 28.64 -3.27 6.02
N THR A 153 27.91 -2.16 6.17
CA THR A 153 28.35 -0.98 6.93
C THR A 153 27.22 -0.41 7.79
N GLY A 154 27.06 -0.98 8.99
CA GLY A 154 26.89 -0.26 10.26
C GLY A 154 25.70 0.66 10.51
N ASN A 155 24.79 0.91 9.57
CA ASN A 155 23.55 1.66 9.82
C ASN A 155 22.40 0.67 10.14
N PRO A 156 21.49 0.97 11.09
CA PRO A 156 20.40 0.09 11.44
C PRO A 156 19.57 -0.23 10.18
N PHE A 157 19.10 -1.47 10.09
CA PHE A 157 18.32 -2.00 8.96
C PHE A 157 17.14 -1.07 8.65
N LEU A 158 17.29 -0.14 7.70
CA LEU A 158 16.22 0.76 7.30
C LEU A 158 15.14 -0.03 6.54
N LEU A 159 14.01 -0.26 7.21
CA LEU A 159 12.86 -1.03 6.69
C LEU A 159 11.94 -0.15 5.84
N LEU A 160 12.45 0.29 4.69
CA LEU A 160 11.84 1.30 3.81
C LEU A 160 10.78 0.75 2.84
N GLY A 161 10.39 -0.52 2.93
CA GLY A 161 9.38 -1.11 2.05
C GLY A 161 8.03 -0.38 2.17
N ILE A 162 7.53 0.19 1.08
CA ILE A 162 6.32 1.05 1.09
C ILE A 162 5.04 0.24 1.35
N ILE A 163 5.08 -1.07 1.13
CA ILE A 163 3.97 -1.98 1.45
C ILE A 163 3.95 -2.27 2.95
N GLY A 164 5.06 -2.02 3.65
CA GLY A 164 5.20 -2.23 5.08
C GLY A 164 5.31 -3.70 5.46
N GLY A 165 5.09 -3.96 6.74
CA GLY A 165 5.06 -5.32 7.26
C GLY A 165 4.80 -5.38 8.75
N TYR A 166 5.39 -6.36 9.40
CA TYR A 166 5.20 -6.63 10.82
C TYR A 166 6.44 -7.36 11.34
N ASP A 167 6.63 -7.26 12.64
CA ASP A 167 7.72 -7.91 13.34
C ASP A 167 7.17 -8.64 14.55
N PHE A 168 7.63 -9.86 14.75
CA PHE A 168 7.34 -10.67 15.93
C PHE A 168 8.29 -11.84 16.09
N TYR A 169 8.72 -12.11 17.32
CA TYR A 169 9.71 -13.16 17.62
C TYR A 169 10.93 -13.04 16.69
N ASP A 170 11.23 -14.06 15.91
CA ASP A 170 12.28 -14.11 14.89
C ASP A 170 11.77 -13.83 13.46
N HIS A 171 10.51 -13.41 13.33
CA HIS A 171 9.83 -13.21 12.06
C HIS A 171 9.62 -11.73 11.73
N LEU A 172 10.63 -11.16 11.08
CA LEU A 172 10.60 -9.79 10.56
C LEU A 172 10.18 -9.78 9.09
N VAL A 173 9.13 -9.03 8.75
CA VAL A 173 8.67 -8.78 7.37
C VAL A 173 8.67 -7.29 7.08
N ASN A 174 9.29 -6.91 5.96
CA ASN A 174 9.16 -5.59 5.35
C ASN A 174 9.15 -5.70 3.83
N VAL A 175 8.03 -5.32 3.19
CA VAL A 175 7.76 -5.60 1.78
C VAL A 175 8.00 -4.39 0.90
N TYR A 176 8.80 -4.59 -0.15
CA TYR A 176 9.10 -3.62 -1.18
C TYR A 176 8.28 -3.89 -2.43
N LEU A 177 7.84 -2.82 -3.10
CA LEU A 177 7.37 -2.93 -4.47
C LEU A 177 8.58 -3.02 -5.40
N LEU A 178 8.69 -4.11 -6.16
CA LEU A 178 9.92 -4.39 -6.91
C LEU A 178 10.01 -3.56 -8.20
N PRO A 179 11.19 -3.02 -8.53
CA PRO A 179 11.46 -2.47 -9.86
C PRO A 179 11.45 -3.59 -10.91
N LEU A 180 11.15 -3.26 -12.17
CA LEU A 180 11.01 -4.21 -13.26
C LEU A 180 12.25 -5.11 -13.41
N SER A 181 13.45 -4.56 -13.18
CA SER A 181 14.71 -5.32 -13.18
C SER A 181 14.72 -6.44 -12.14
N GLN A 182 14.23 -6.16 -10.93
CA GLN A 182 14.12 -7.14 -9.85
C GLN A 182 12.93 -8.07 -10.02
N VAL A 183 11.82 -7.61 -10.63
CA VAL A 183 10.73 -8.50 -11.06
C VAL A 183 11.27 -9.60 -11.97
N ILE A 184 12.15 -9.28 -12.92
CA ILE A 184 12.78 -10.28 -13.80
C ILE A 184 13.63 -11.27 -13.00
N VAL A 185 14.48 -10.77 -12.10
CA VAL A 185 15.38 -11.60 -11.28
C VAL A 185 14.59 -12.53 -10.38
N GLU A 186 13.67 -12.00 -9.58
CA GLU A 186 12.88 -12.77 -8.62
C GLU A 186 11.91 -13.72 -9.31
N THR A 187 11.34 -13.36 -10.46
CA THR A 187 10.51 -14.30 -11.24
C THR A 187 11.33 -15.46 -11.77
N ARG A 188 12.58 -15.23 -12.22
CA ARG A 188 13.46 -16.31 -12.68
C ARG A 188 13.88 -17.22 -11.53
N LYS A 189 14.24 -16.65 -10.38
CA LYS A 189 14.52 -17.42 -9.15
C LYS A 189 13.31 -18.26 -8.74
N ALA A 190 12.12 -17.67 -8.71
CA ALA A 190 10.88 -18.36 -8.40
C ALA A 190 10.59 -19.54 -9.35
N ARG A 191 10.81 -19.36 -10.66
CA ARG A 191 10.67 -20.43 -11.66
C ARG A 191 11.62 -21.59 -11.41
N TYR A 192 12.87 -21.28 -11.07
CA TYR A 192 13.88 -22.29 -10.77
C TYR A 192 13.59 -23.03 -9.45
N CYS A 193 13.34 -22.29 -8.37
CA CYS A 193 13.20 -22.86 -7.03
C CYS A 193 11.86 -23.56 -6.79
N TRP A 194 10.77 -23.14 -7.45
CA TRP A 194 9.41 -23.58 -7.12
C TRP A 194 8.66 -24.20 -8.31
N GLY A 195 9.39 -24.60 -9.36
CA GLY A 195 8.84 -25.39 -10.46
C GLY A 195 7.73 -24.71 -11.26
N PHE A 196 7.67 -23.37 -11.29
CA PHE A 196 6.81 -22.68 -12.24
C PHE A 196 7.32 -22.95 -13.65
N THR A 197 6.47 -23.55 -14.47
CA THR A 197 6.83 -23.84 -15.86
C THR A 197 7.16 -22.55 -16.60
N SER A 198 7.96 -22.63 -17.67
CA SER A 198 8.24 -21.48 -18.54
C SER A 198 6.98 -20.90 -19.21
N ARG A 199 5.86 -21.63 -19.17
CA ARG A 199 4.53 -21.20 -19.63
C ARG A 199 3.74 -20.44 -18.57
N SER A 200 4.18 -20.49 -17.32
CA SER A 200 3.57 -19.75 -16.20
C SER A 200 3.52 -18.26 -16.50
N LYS A 201 2.35 -17.67 -16.25
CA LYS A 201 2.07 -16.24 -16.44
C LYS A 201 2.15 -15.46 -15.14
N TYR A 202 2.80 -16.03 -14.12
CA TYR A 202 3.10 -15.38 -12.86
C TYR A 202 4.44 -14.64 -12.92
N ILE A 203 4.45 -13.44 -12.35
CA ILE A 203 5.65 -12.63 -12.09
C ILE A 203 5.68 -12.22 -10.62
N VAL A 204 6.87 -12.03 -10.04
CA VAL A 204 7.02 -11.57 -8.64
C VAL A 204 7.11 -10.04 -8.63
N VAL A 205 6.13 -9.36 -8.05
CA VAL A 205 5.99 -7.89 -8.11
C VAL A 205 6.29 -7.17 -6.81
N ALA A 206 6.19 -7.88 -5.69
CA ALA A 206 6.58 -7.37 -4.38
C ALA A 206 7.22 -8.50 -3.58
N ALA A 207 8.22 -8.16 -2.77
CA ALA A 207 8.94 -9.13 -1.96
C ALA A 207 9.43 -8.49 -0.67
N SER A 208 9.56 -9.31 0.36
CA SER A 208 10.25 -8.90 1.58
C SER A 208 11.76 -9.02 1.44
N SER A 209 12.49 -8.03 1.96
CA SER A 209 13.95 -8.01 1.96
C SER A 209 14.59 -8.59 3.23
N THR A 210 13.77 -9.08 4.17
CA THR A 210 14.17 -9.53 5.50
C THR A 210 14.32 -11.05 5.56
N SER A 211 14.62 -11.60 6.75
CA SER A 211 14.80 -13.05 6.97
C SER A 211 13.56 -13.86 6.55
N ALA A 212 12.36 -13.32 6.75
CA ALA A 212 11.11 -13.93 6.32
C ALA A 212 10.84 -13.74 4.81
N LYS A 213 10.76 -14.85 4.08
CA LYS A 213 10.44 -14.84 2.64
C LYS A 213 8.95 -14.64 2.38
N LYS A 214 8.49 -13.40 2.34
CA LYS A 214 7.14 -13.04 1.86
C LYS A 214 7.18 -12.55 0.41
N LEU A 215 6.38 -13.16 -0.47
CA LEU A 215 6.42 -12.93 -1.91
C LEU A 215 5.03 -12.75 -2.50
N PHE A 216 4.92 -11.82 -3.43
CA PHE A 216 3.68 -11.51 -4.13
C PHE A 216 3.79 -11.81 -5.62
N PHE A 217 2.89 -12.66 -6.11
CA PHE A 217 2.83 -13.16 -7.47
C PHE A 217 1.67 -12.54 -8.22
N PHE A 218 1.95 -11.82 -9.29
CA PHE A 218 0.93 -11.29 -10.17
C PHE A 218 0.73 -12.20 -11.37
N ASN A 219 -0.52 -12.63 -11.60
CA ASN A 219 -0.92 -13.40 -12.77
C ASN A 219 -1.27 -12.45 -13.92
N CYS A 220 -0.37 -12.32 -14.89
CA CYS A 220 -0.52 -11.42 -16.02
C CYS A 220 -1.71 -11.78 -16.94
N THR A 221 -2.21 -13.01 -16.90
CA THR A 221 -3.36 -13.45 -17.72
C THR A 221 -4.69 -13.23 -17.03
N LYS A 222 -4.77 -13.34 -15.71
CA LYS A 222 -6.00 -13.12 -14.94
C LYS A 222 -6.09 -11.71 -14.36
N GLY A 223 -4.98 -10.97 -14.33
CA GLY A 223 -4.85 -9.70 -13.62
C GLY A 223 -5.09 -9.84 -12.11
N GLN A 224 -4.77 -11.01 -11.53
CA GLN A 224 -4.94 -11.29 -10.10
C GLN A 224 -3.58 -11.28 -9.40
N LEU A 225 -3.56 -10.79 -8.16
CA LEU A 225 -2.40 -10.74 -7.29
C LEU A 225 -2.56 -11.81 -6.20
N TYR A 226 -1.48 -12.51 -5.93
CA TYR A 226 -1.43 -13.58 -4.95
C TYR A 226 -0.27 -13.37 -3.98
N VAL A 227 -0.41 -13.84 -2.76
CA VAL A 227 0.69 -13.95 -1.78
C VAL A 227 0.99 -15.42 -1.54
N GLY A 228 2.28 -15.76 -1.52
CA GLY A 228 2.73 -17.13 -1.24
C GLY A 228 2.47 -17.54 0.21
N THR A 229 2.28 -18.84 0.43
CA THR A 229 2.06 -19.45 1.76
C THR A 229 3.26 -20.28 2.21
N SER A 230 3.18 -20.93 3.36
CA SER A 230 4.23 -21.82 3.87
C SER A 230 4.53 -23.00 2.93
N LYS A 231 3.53 -23.40 2.13
CA LYS A 231 3.61 -24.47 1.12
C LYS A 231 3.88 -23.96 -0.29
N LEU A 232 4.35 -22.72 -0.44
CA LEU A 232 4.70 -22.15 -1.74
C LEU A 232 5.75 -22.99 -2.49
N SER A 233 6.76 -23.51 -1.76
CA SER A 233 7.84 -24.29 -2.36
C SER A 233 7.46 -25.72 -2.71
N THR A 234 6.53 -26.32 -1.96
CA THR A 234 6.11 -27.73 -2.15
C THR A 234 4.92 -27.84 -3.08
N ASP A 235 3.87 -27.05 -2.83
CA ASP A 235 2.56 -27.23 -3.46
C ASP A 235 2.16 -26.05 -4.35
N ARG A 236 2.95 -24.97 -4.33
CA ARG A 236 2.68 -23.69 -5.01
C ARG A 236 1.39 -23.04 -4.49
N ASP A 237 1.11 -23.26 -3.20
CA ASP A 237 -0.06 -22.71 -2.53
C ASP A 237 0.07 -21.20 -2.35
N MET A 238 -0.95 -20.49 -2.81
CA MET A 238 -1.05 -19.03 -2.74
C MET A 238 -2.46 -18.58 -2.41
N ILE A 239 -2.58 -17.41 -1.80
CA ILE A 239 -3.85 -16.79 -1.42
C ILE A 239 -4.06 -15.54 -2.28
N PRO A 240 -5.25 -15.33 -2.89
CA PRO A 240 -5.53 -14.11 -3.65
C PRO A 240 -5.57 -12.89 -2.71
N CYS A 241 -4.92 -11.80 -3.11
CA CYS A 241 -4.88 -10.56 -2.33
C CYS A 241 -6.13 -9.69 -2.52
N VAL A 242 -6.89 -9.92 -3.60
CA VAL A 242 -8.07 -9.14 -3.97
C VAL A 242 -9.22 -10.09 -4.34
N PRO A 243 -10.48 -9.79 -3.96
CA PRO A 243 -11.64 -10.58 -4.40
C PRO A 243 -11.74 -10.67 -5.93
N ASN A 244 -11.90 -11.88 -6.47
CA ASN A 244 -11.98 -12.12 -7.92
C ASN A 244 -13.13 -11.33 -8.60
N SER A 245 -14.21 -11.05 -7.88
CA SER A 245 -15.37 -10.30 -8.39
C SER A 245 -15.08 -8.85 -8.75
N LEU A 246 -14.00 -8.27 -8.22
CA LEU A 246 -13.59 -6.89 -8.50
C LEU A 246 -12.70 -6.78 -9.75
N ILE A 247 -12.14 -7.89 -10.23
CA ILE A 247 -11.17 -7.88 -11.33
C ILE A 247 -11.90 -7.88 -12.68
N ARG A 248 -11.57 -6.91 -13.54
CA ARG A 248 -12.17 -6.70 -14.87
C ARG A 248 -11.08 -6.54 -15.93
N SER A 249 -10.08 -7.42 -15.88
CA SER A 249 -8.84 -7.23 -16.61
C SER A 249 -8.84 -7.78 -18.04
N VAL A 250 -9.75 -8.70 -18.44
CA VAL A 250 -9.47 -9.58 -19.59
C VAL A 250 -10.59 -9.81 -20.63
N ARG A 251 -11.84 -9.32 -20.51
CA ARG A 251 -12.83 -9.49 -21.61
C ARG A 251 -13.79 -8.31 -21.80
N GLY A 252 -13.71 -7.70 -22.99
CA GLY A 252 -14.87 -7.21 -23.75
C GLY A 252 -15.63 -5.97 -23.26
N SER A 253 -15.30 -5.35 -22.14
CA SER A 253 -15.97 -4.10 -21.74
C SER A 253 -15.36 -2.91 -22.47
N SER A 254 -16.08 -2.41 -23.48
CA SER A 254 -15.91 -1.05 -23.97
C SER A 254 -16.02 -0.06 -22.80
N GLY A 255 -14.99 0.76 -22.59
CA GLY A 255 -15.03 1.94 -21.73
C GLY A 255 -14.51 1.74 -20.30
N ASP A 256 -13.48 2.52 -19.97
CA ASP A 256 -13.14 3.12 -18.67
C ASP A 256 -12.93 2.27 -17.41
N GLN A 257 -13.15 0.95 -17.44
CA GLN A 257 -13.14 0.10 -16.23
C GLN A 257 -12.11 -1.03 -16.27
N HIS A 258 -10.92 -0.79 -16.82
CA HIS A 258 -9.82 -1.74 -16.63
C HIS A 258 -9.40 -1.75 -15.16
N GLN A 259 -9.59 -2.88 -14.49
CA GLN A 259 -9.20 -3.08 -13.10
C GLN A 259 -8.48 -4.42 -12.97
N ASP A 260 -7.23 -4.36 -12.51
CA ASP A 260 -6.47 -5.52 -12.08
C ASP A 260 -6.21 -5.44 -10.57
N ALA A 261 -5.81 -6.55 -9.98
CA ALA A 261 -5.58 -6.68 -8.56
C ALA A 261 -4.38 -5.85 -8.07
N MET A 262 -3.42 -5.51 -8.94
CA MET A 262 -2.27 -4.68 -8.54
C MET A 262 -2.73 -3.25 -8.21
N LEU A 263 -3.53 -2.65 -9.09
CA LEU A 263 -4.09 -1.32 -8.84
C LEU A 263 -5.02 -1.32 -7.63
N LEU A 264 -5.95 -2.28 -7.56
CA LEU A 264 -6.89 -2.38 -6.44
C LEU A 264 -6.18 -2.57 -5.09
N TRP A 265 -5.12 -3.37 -5.07
CA TRP A 265 -4.33 -3.60 -3.86
C TRP A 265 -3.62 -2.34 -3.37
N LEU A 266 -3.00 -1.58 -4.29
CA LEU A 266 -2.33 -0.31 -3.95
C LEU A 266 -3.32 0.78 -3.54
N GLU A 267 -4.49 0.85 -4.18
CA GLU A 267 -5.56 1.79 -3.79
C GLU A 267 -6.06 1.50 -2.37
N GLU A 268 -6.28 0.23 -2.03
CA GLU A 268 -6.68 -0.17 -0.67
C GLU A 268 -5.56 0.10 0.34
N HIS A 269 -4.30 -0.15 -0.01
CA HIS A 269 -3.15 0.18 0.84
C HIS A 269 -3.07 1.69 1.14
N GLY A 270 -3.20 2.52 0.11
CA GLY A 270 -3.28 3.98 0.26
C GLY A 270 -4.46 4.41 1.13
N ARG A 271 -5.64 3.81 0.94
CA ARG A 271 -6.82 4.08 1.79
C ARG A 271 -6.55 3.74 3.26
N ARG A 272 -5.87 2.63 3.56
CA ARG A 272 -5.50 2.23 4.93
C ARG A 272 -4.50 3.19 5.57
N MET A 273 -3.57 3.73 4.78
CA MET A 273 -2.65 4.79 5.23
C MET A 273 -3.39 6.10 5.54
N GLU A 274 -4.23 6.58 4.61
CA GLU A 274 -4.99 7.83 4.76
C GLU A 274 -5.97 7.80 5.94
N SER A 275 -6.63 6.65 6.16
CA SER A 275 -7.56 6.45 7.28
C SER A 275 -6.86 6.22 8.63
N GLY A 276 -5.54 6.14 8.65
CA GLY A 276 -4.76 5.86 9.86
C GLY A 276 -4.91 4.43 10.38
N ILE A 277 -5.48 3.51 9.59
CA ILE A 277 -5.53 2.08 9.94
C ILE A 277 -4.12 1.54 10.10
N ILE A 278 -3.21 1.90 9.18
CA ILE A 278 -1.79 1.59 9.28
C ILE A 278 -0.98 2.87 9.37
N LYS A 279 0.16 2.83 10.07
CA LYS A 279 1.02 3.99 10.27
C LYS A 279 2.48 3.58 10.40
N VAL A 280 3.36 4.57 10.30
CA VAL A 280 4.76 4.37 10.67
C VAL A 280 4.86 4.14 12.18
N ARG A 281 5.59 3.11 12.57
CA ARG A 281 5.97 2.85 13.96
C ARG A 281 7.48 2.83 14.06
N GLU A 282 7.95 3.17 15.26
CA GLU A 282 9.34 3.09 15.66
C GLU A 282 9.39 2.16 16.87
N GLN A 283 10.20 1.11 16.76
CA GLN A 283 10.44 0.12 17.80
C GLN A 283 11.94 -0.13 17.82
N GLU A 284 12.60 0.07 18.98
CA GLU A 284 14.05 -0.20 19.14
C GLU A 284 14.90 0.43 18.01
N GLU A 285 14.64 1.71 17.68
CA GLU A 285 15.30 2.46 16.60
C GLU A 285 14.98 1.97 15.17
N ILE A 286 14.16 0.93 15.02
CA ILE A 286 13.66 0.44 13.73
C ILE A 286 12.34 1.13 13.41
N ARG A 287 12.38 1.95 12.36
CA ARG A 287 11.21 2.65 11.83
C ARG A 287 10.67 1.92 10.61
N SER A 288 9.37 1.64 10.56
CA SER A 288 8.72 1.00 9.40
C SER A 288 7.20 1.25 9.35
N ILE A 289 6.59 1.03 8.19
CA ILE A 289 5.11 1.00 8.07
C ILE A 289 4.60 -0.29 8.69
N SER A 290 3.91 -0.17 9.83
CA SER A 290 3.35 -1.32 10.54
C SER A 290 1.96 -1.66 10.04
N LEU A 291 1.75 -2.92 9.65
CA LEU A 291 0.46 -3.43 9.17
C LEU A 291 -0.53 -3.77 10.28
N PHE A 292 -0.10 -3.73 11.54
CA PHE A 292 -0.97 -3.88 12.70
C PHE A 292 -1.96 -2.71 12.77
N PRO A 293 -3.27 -2.96 12.72
CA PRO A 293 -4.26 -1.89 12.74
C PRO A 293 -4.18 -0.98 13.97
N GLU A 294 -4.50 0.29 13.80
CA GLU A 294 -4.44 1.34 14.84
C GLU A 294 -5.79 1.93 15.20
N VAL A 295 -6.83 1.67 14.42
CA VAL A 295 -8.16 2.27 14.63
C VAL A 295 -9.25 1.19 14.68
N PRO A 296 -10.36 1.42 15.40
CA PRO A 296 -11.51 0.52 15.39
C PRO A 296 -12.11 0.33 13.98
N PRO A 297 -12.81 -0.79 13.73
CA PRO A 297 -13.01 -1.94 14.63
C PRO A 297 -11.80 -2.88 14.69
N LEU A 298 -10.79 -2.68 13.86
CA LEU A 298 -9.63 -3.58 13.72
C LEU A 298 -8.60 -3.44 14.85
N CYS A 299 -8.72 -2.39 15.67
CA CYS A 299 -7.96 -2.20 16.89
C CYS A 299 -8.92 -1.97 18.07
N SER A 300 -8.88 -2.87 19.05
CA SER A 300 -9.57 -2.70 20.32
C SER A 300 -8.77 -1.79 21.25
N THR A 301 -9.43 -1.02 22.09
CA THR A 301 -8.80 -0.17 23.10
C THR A 301 -9.61 -0.22 24.40
N THR A 302 -8.93 -0.38 25.52
CA THR A 302 -9.53 -0.31 26.86
C THR A 302 -8.59 0.43 27.81
N VAL A 303 -9.13 0.96 28.92
CA VAL A 303 -8.35 1.59 29.98
C VAL A 303 -8.69 0.91 31.30
N THR A 304 -7.68 0.51 32.05
CA THR A 304 -7.82 -0.08 33.38
C THR A 304 -6.86 0.59 34.34
N ASN A 305 -7.36 1.13 35.45
CA ASN A 305 -6.55 1.79 36.48
C ASN A 305 -5.54 2.79 35.92
N GLY A 306 -5.90 3.57 34.89
CA GLY A 306 -4.99 4.54 34.24
C GLY A 306 -4.01 3.97 33.20
N VAL A 307 -4.05 2.65 32.94
CA VAL A 307 -3.28 2.01 31.86
C VAL A 307 -4.17 1.83 30.64
N LYS A 308 -3.80 2.46 29.53
CA LYS A 308 -4.44 2.27 28.22
C LYS A 308 -3.82 1.08 27.52
N ILE A 309 -4.65 0.14 27.09
CA ILE A 309 -4.27 -1.08 26.38
C ILE A 309 -4.93 -1.04 25.01
N ARG A 310 -4.16 -1.29 23.96
CA ARG A 310 -4.63 -1.37 22.57
C ARG A 310 -4.20 -2.71 21.97
N ALA A 311 -5.12 -3.44 21.37
CA ALA A 311 -4.83 -4.73 20.77
C ALA A 311 -5.32 -4.76 19.33
N SER A 312 -4.50 -5.28 18.43
CA SER A 312 -4.89 -5.56 17.05
C SER A 312 -4.16 -6.78 16.51
N ALA A 313 -4.72 -7.38 15.45
CA ALA A 313 -4.15 -8.55 14.80
C ALA A 313 -3.92 -8.30 13.30
N VAL A 314 -2.99 -9.06 12.72
CA VAL A 314 -2.65 -9.04 11.31
C VAL A 314 -2.52 -10.47 10.80
N PHE A 315 -3.02 -10.71 9.59
CA PHE A 315 -2.87 -11.99 8.92
C PHE A 315 -1.44 -12.16 8.37
N VAL A 316 -0.86 -13.35 8.58
CA VAL A 316 0.50 -13.74 8.21
C VAL A 316 0.45 -14.83 7.14
N PRO A 317 0.19 -14.47 5.87
CA PRO A 317 -0.09 -15.43 4.79
C PRO A 317 1.08 -16.37 4.49
N GLU A 318 2.32 -15.89 4.60
CA GLU A 318 3.52 -16.67 4.27
C GLU A 318 3.78 -17.84 5.22
N LEU A 319 3.11 -17.87 6.38
CA LEU A 319 3.14 -18.97 7.32
C LEU A 319 1.80 -19.74 7.38
N ALA A 320 0.79 -19.33 6.61
CA ALA A 320 -0.48 -20.05 6.51
C ALA A 320 -0.30 -21.42 5.84
N ASN A 321 -1.09 -22.41 6.22
CA ASN A 321 -1.07 -23.76 5.66
C ASN A 321 -2.48 -24.18 5.24
N LEU A 322 -2.82 -24.00 3.96
CA LEU A 322 -4.19 -24.17 3.45
C LEU A 322 -4.72 -25.61 3.48
N GLN A 323 -3.85 -26.59 3.70
CA GLN A 323 -4.17 -28.01 3.69
C GLN A 323 -4.54 -28.57 5.06
N HIS A 324 -4.27 -27.84 6.14
CA HIS A 324 -4.64 -28.25 7.49
C HIS A 324 -5.97 -27.61 7.88
N ASP A 325 -6.94 -28.41 8.30
CA ASP A 325 -8.27 -27.93 8.67
C ASP A 325 -8.29 -27.16 10.01
N ILE A 326 -7.29 -27.39 10.87
CA ILE A 326 -7.24 -26.83 12.23
C ILE A 326 -6.41 -25.53 12.28
N ASP A 327 -5.24 -25.48 11.62
CA ASP A 327 -4.29 -24.34 11.67
C ASP A 327 -4.10 -23.71 10.28
N LYS A 328 -5.22 -23.44 9.60
CA LYS A 328 -5.22 -23.00 8.21
C LYS A 328 -4.58 -21.62 8.01
N TYR A 329 -4.88 -20.71 8.93
CA TYR A 329 -4.51 -19.31 8.84
C TYR A 329 -3.68 -18.92 10.04
N LEU A 330 -2.62 -18.14 9.81
CA LEU A 330 -1.81 -17.58 10.87
C LEU A 330 -2.14 -16.11 11.08
N PHE A 331 -2.45 -15.72 12.30
CA PHE A 331 -2.51 -14.32 12.71
C PHE A 331 -1.45 -14.02 13.76
N ALA A 332 -0.77 -12.90 13.61
CA ALA A 332 0.03 -12.27 14.66
C ALA A 332 -0.80 -11.17 15.31
N TYR A 333 -0.60 -10.91 16.59
CA TYR A 333 -1.22 -9.77 17.27
C TYR A 333 -0.18 -8.81 17.81
N SER A 334 -0.62 -7.64 18.25
CA SER A 334 0.22 -6.64 18.91
C SER A 334 -0.60 -5.99 20.02
N ILE A 335 -0.14 -6.13 21.26
CA ILE A 335 -0.79 -5.62 22.49
C ILE A 335 0.03 -4.49 23.06
N ARG A 336 -0.41 -3.26 22.80
CA ARG A 336 0.32 -2.03 23.10
C ARG A 336 -0.24 -1.41 24.37
N MET A 337 0.61 -1.23 25.36
CA MET A 337 0.24 -0.62 26.65
C MET A 337 0.92 0.73 26.81
N SER A 338 0.20 1.70 27.36
CA SER A 338 0.71 3.03 27.68
C SER A 338 0.00 3.56 28.92
N LEU A 339 0.74 4.25 29.79
CA LEU A 339 0.16 4.95 30.93
C LEU A 339 -0.58 6.22 30.45
N LEU A 340 -1.73 6.52 31.04
CA LEU A 340 -2.37 7.81 30.84
C LEU A 340 -1.56 8.93 31.53
N PRO A 341 -1.73 10.20 31.10
CA PRO A 341 -1.02 11.33 31.71
C PRO A 341 -1.23 11.43 33.22
N ASP A 342 -2.41 11.05 33.70
CA ASP A 342 -2.79 11.08 35.12
C ASP A 342 -2.16 9.95 35.97
N GLY A 343 -1.35 9.08 35.35
CA GLY A 343 -0.75 7.93 36.01
C GLY A 343 -1.71 6.75 36.18
N CYS A 344 -1.25 5.71 36.88
CA CYS A 344 -2.13 4.62 37.30
C CYS A 344 -2.65 4.84 38.71
N ILE A 345 -3.89 4.44 38.95
CA ILE A 345 -4.57 4.61 40.24
C ILE A 345 -4.75 3.24 40.87
N ILE A 346 -4.11 3.03 42.03
CA ILE A 346 -4.21 1.80 42.81
C ILE A 346 -4.57 2.21 44.24
N ASN A 347 -5.71 1.72 44.74
CA ASN A 347 -6.21 2.02 46.09
C ASN A 347 -6.31 3.53 46.39
N GLY A 348 -6.68 4.33 45.39
CA GLY A 348 -6.80 5.80 45.50
C GLY A 348 -5.46 6.55 45.48
N MET A 349 -4.33 5.86 45.35
CA MET A 349 -3.00 6.47 45.17
C MET A 349 -2.60 6.47 43.70
N THR A 350 -1.96 7.56 43.26
CA THR A 350 -1.49 7.73 41.88
C THR A 350 -0.02 7.36 41.76
N PHE A 351 0.32 6.60 40.72
CA PHE A 351 1.69 6.25 40.36
C PHE A 351 1.99 6.67 38.92
N ASN A 352 3.20 7.16 38.68
CA ASN A 352 3.66 7.63 37.37
C ASN A 352 4.29 6.53 36.51
N SER A 353 4.33 5.29 37.01
CA SER A 353 4.88 4.13 36.32
C SER A 353 4.17 2.85 36.78
N CYS A 354 4.14 1.85 35.92
CA CYS A 354 3.64 0.51 36.23
C CYS A 354 4.45 -0.53 35.46
N GLN A 355 4.64 -1.70 36.05
CA GLN A 355 5.31 -2.82 35.41
C GLN A 355 4.35 -4.00 35.25
N LEU A 356 4.26 -4.55 34.04
CA LEU A 356 3.54 -5.80 33.81
C LEU A 356 4.38 -6.95 34.40
N LYS A 357 3.81 -7.70 35.35
CA LYS A 357 4.49 -8.86 35.98
C LYS A 357 4.01 -10.20 35.43
N LEU A 358 2.70 -10.30 35.16
CA LEU A 358 2.06 -11.52 34.68
C LEU A 358 1.15 -11.19 33.50
N ARG A 359 0.91 -12.19 32.65
CA ARG A 359 -0.04 -12.10 31.55
C ARG A 359 -1.00 -13.28 31.59
N HIS A 360 -2.26 -12.99 31.28
CA HIS A 360 -3.29 -13.97 30.99
C HIS A 360 -3.96 -13.55 29.68
N TRP A 361 -3.71 -14.30 28.62
CA TRP A 361 -4.29 -14.03 27.31
C TRP A 361 -5.34 -15.07 26.99
N GLN A 362 -6.57 -14.61 26.77
CA GLN A 362 -7.64 -15.41 26.19
C GLN A 362 -7.87 -14.95 24.76
N ILE A 363 -7.51 -15.80 23.80
CA ILE A 363 -7.69 -15.54 22.38
C ILE A 363 -8.95 -16.26 21.92
N ARG A 364 -9.83 -15.51 21.25
CA ARG A 364 -11.09 -16.03 20.72
C ARG A 364 -11.14 -15.95 19.19
N SER A 365 -11.87 -16.88 18.60
CA SER A 365 -12.21 -16.93 17.18
C SER A 365 -13.66 -17.38 17.07
N ASN A 366 -14.50 -16.60 16.40
CA ASN A 366 -15.96 -16.83 16.30
C ASN A 366 -16.61 -17.04 17.68
N ASP A 367 -16.24 -16.20 18.65
CA ASP A 367 -16.62 -16.32 20.07
C ASP A 367 -16.20 -17.62 20.79
N ALA A 368 -15.57 -18.58 20.11
CA ALA A 368 -14.96 -19.74 20.74
C ALA A 368 -13.59 -19.36 21.31
N VAL A 369 -13.24 -19.90 22.49
CA VAL A 369 -11.88 -19.75 23.02
C VAL A 369 -10.96 -20.64 22.22
N ALA A 370 -10.07 -20.03 21.45
CA ALA A 370 -9.11 -20.74 20.61
C ALA A 370 -7.85 -21.09 21.41
N PHE A 371 -7.42 -20.19 22.31
CA PHE A 371 -6.17 -20.35 23.04
C PHE A 371 -6.18 -19.58 24.38
N ILE A 372 -5.53 -20.15 25.39
CA ILE A 372 -5.27 -19.51 26.68
C ILE A 372 -3.77 -19.60 26.94
N ASP A 373 -3.14 -18.45 27.23
CA ASP A 373 -1.72 -18.36 27.61
C ASP A 373 -1.59 -17.66 28.96
N ASP A 374 -1.10 -18.41 29.94
CA ASP A 374 -0.72 -17.92 31.25
C ASP A 374 0.80 -17.94 31.36
N GLY A 375 1.38 -16.81 31.74
CA GLY A 375 2.83 -16.75 31.89
C GLY A 375 3.30 -15.52 32.63
N GLU A 376 4.59 -15.53 32.95
CA GLU A 376 5.27 -14.29 33.31
C GLU A 376 5.15 -13.29 32.17
N ALA A 377 5.13 -12.01 32.52
CA ALA A 377 5.18 -10.96 31.54
C ALA A 377 6.53 -10.99 30.82
N MET A 378 6.63 -11.80 29.77
CA MET A 378 7.74 -11.68 28.83
C MET A 378 7.50 -10.42 28.00
N ILE A 379 8.21 -9.37 28.39
CA ILE A 379 8.61 -8.30 27.50
C ILE A 379 9.61 -8.97 26.55
N GLY A 380 9.29 -9.08 25.26
CA GLY A 380 10.34 -9.32 24.26
C GLY A 380 11.41 -8.25 24.51
N GLU A 381 12.66 -8.68 24.61
CA GLU A 381 13.80 -7.93 25.15
C GLU A 381 13.68 -6.39 25.02
N VAL A 382 14.02 -5.69 26.10
CA VAL A 382 14.28 -4.24 26.25
C VAL A 382 13.34 -3.53 27.23
N LEU A 383 13.98 -3.10 28.32
CA LEU A 383 13.48 -2.25 29.38
C LEU A 383 13.15 -0.83 28.85
N VAL A 384 12.19 -0.18 29.50
CA VAL A 384 11.80 1.25 29.39
C VAL A 384 10.69 1.55 28.35
N CYS A 385 9.48 1.80 28.88
CA CYS A 385 8.37 2.56 28.30
C CYS A 385 8.32 2.67 26.77
N LEU A 386 7.90 1.62 26.04
CA LEU A 386 7.35 1.76 24.69
C LEU A 386 6.55 0.50 24.30
N VAL A 387 5.34 0.73 23.79
CA VAL A 387 4.55 -0.13 22.88
C VAL A 387 4.91 -1.63 22.96
N ILE A 388 4.32 -2.33 23.92
CA ILE A 388 4.38 -3.80 23.95
C ILE A 388 3.81 -4.34 22.61
N SER A 389 4.51 -5.28 21.98
CA SER A 389 3.98 -6.10 20.89
C SER A 389 4.31 -7.55 21.21
N LEU A 390 3.51 -8.16 22.09
CA LEU A 390 3.43 -9.62 22.06
C LEU A 390 2.71 -10.01 20.78
N SER A 391 3.20 -11.05 20.12
CA SER A 391 2.50 -11.72 19.03
C SER A 391 2.38 -13.17 19.39
N VAL A 392 1.18 -13.75 19.37
CA VAL A 392 1.01 -15.20 19.38
C VAL A 392 0.08 -15.56 18.23
N VAL A 393 0.37 -16.74 17.69
CA VAL A 393 -0.29 -17.42 16.57
C VAL A 393 -1.76 -17.72 16.89
N VAL A 394 -2.67 -17.28 16.02
CA VAL A 394 -4.10 -17.66 16.10
C VAL A 394 -4.56 -18.25 14.77
N ALA A 395 -5.29 -19.37 14.84
CA ALA A 395 -5.63 -20.24 13.71
C ALA A 395 -6.79 -19.78 12.79
N SER A 396 -7.56 -18.74 13.16
CA SER A 396 -8.78 -18.37 12.41
C SER A 396 -9.29 -16.97 12.75
N ALA A 397 -9.71 -16.20 11.74
CA ALA A 397 -10.31 -14.88 11.89
C ALA A 397 -11.81 -14.91 11.60
N ASP A 398 -12.55 -14.64 12.66
CA ASP A 398 -13.68 -13.73 12.72
C ASP A 398 -13.82 -13.39 14.22
N ASP A 399 -13.77 -12.10 14.58
CA ASP A 399 -13.73 -11.58 15.96
C ASP A 399 -12.64 -12.11 16.91
N ILE A 400 -11.45 -11.51 16.83
CA ILE A 400 -10.44 -11.61 17.89
C ILE A 400 -10.73 -10.53 18.94
N SER A 401 -11.44 -10.91 20.01
CA SER A 401 -11.52 -10.13 21.24
C SER A 401 -10.46 -10.63 22.23
N VAL A 402 -9.47 -9.81 22.59
CA VAL A 402 -8.56 -10.11 23.69
C VAL A 402 -9.19 -9.59 24.98
N LYS A 403 -9.66 -10.50 25.85
CA LYS A 403 -10.03 -10.15 27.22
C LYS A 403 -8.80 -10.34 28.11
N THR A 404 -8.28 -9.25 28.62
CA THR A 404 -7.16 -9.26 29.56
C THR A 404 -7.71 -9.25 30.98
N PHE A 405 -7.40 -10.28 31.76
CA PHE A 405 -7.57 -10.25 33.20
C PHE A 405 -6.20 -9.97 33.82
N MET A 406 -6.05 -8.82 34.48
CA MET A 406 -4.81 -8.47 35.17
C MET A 406 -5.02 -8.67 36.67
N CYS A 407 -4.23 -9.59 37.25
CA CYS A 407 -4.10 -9.70 38.69
C CYS A 407 -2.90 -8.87 39.13
N TRP A 408 -3.17 -7.79 39.87
CA TRP A 408 -2.13 -6.95 40.47
C TRP A 408 -1.88 -7.46 41.89
N LYS A 409 -0.64 -7.81 42.21
CA LYS A 409 -0.19 -7.96 43.60
C LYS A 409 0.80 -6.85 43.91
N ASN A 410 0.52 -6.17 45.03
CA ASN A 410 1.16 -4.96 45.58
C ASN A 410 2.66 -4.82 45.30
#